data_AF-A0A1E4GUT9-F1
#
_entry.id   AF-A0A1E4GUT9-F1
#
_cell.length_a   1.000
_cell.length_b   1.000
_cell.length_c   1.000
_cell.angle_alpha   90.00
_cell.angle_beta   90.00
_cell.angle_gamma   90.00
#
_symmetry.space_group_name_H-M   'P 1'
#
loop_
_entity.id
_entity.type
_entity.pdbx_description
1 polymer ?
#
loop_
_entity_poly.entity_id
_entity_poly.type
_entity_poly.pdbx_seq_one_letter_code
_entity_poly.pdbx_strand_id
1 'polypeptide(L)'
;MHFAYVGLPLVRAHYYHRDMRGSYSIKAVLPVVAPHLSYSDLEGVRDGQGAQIAYLEATAPETTLQRRVQLHGQLSSYCGLDTLAMVELVRALSA
;
A
#
# COMPACT_ATOMS: atom_id res chain seq x y z
N MET A 1 0.56 6.30 12.40
CA MET A 1 1.03 5.07 11.72
C MET A 1 1.75 5.46 10.43
N HIS A 2 3.07 5.25 10.37
CA HIS A 2 3.99 5.66 9.29
C HIS A 2 4.09 4.58 8.17
N PHE A 3 2.97 4.20 7.54
CA PHE A 3 3.00 3.20 6.45
C PHE A 3 3.65 3.73 5.14
N ALA A 4 3.87 5.04 5.01
CA ALA A 4 4.49 5.63 3.82
C ALA A 4 6.02 5.40 3.72
N TYR A 5 6.66 4.80 4.74
CA TYR A 5 8.11 4.85 4.92
C TYR A 5 8.81 3.49 5.06
N VAL A 6 8.13 2.36 4.89
CA VAL A 6 8.75 1.04 5.20
C VAL A 6 9.92 0.68 4.26
N GLY A 7 9.99 1.27 3.06
CA GLY A 7 11.14 1.13 2.15
C GLY A 7 12.16 2.28 2.18
N LEU A 8 12.00 3.28 3.06
CA LEU A 8 12.66 4.58 2.86
C LEU A 8 14.20 4.54 2.89
N PRO A 9 14.87 3.81 3.81
CA PRO A 9 16.34 3.77 3.83
C PRO A 9 16.91 3.10 2.58
N LEU A 10 16.31 1.97 2.16
CA LEU A 10 16.77 1.22 0.99
C LEU A 10 16.58 2.02 -0.30
N VAL A 11 15.37 2.56 -0.53
CA VAL A 11 15.10 3.35 -1.74
C VAL A 11 15.98 4.60 -1.76
N ARG A 12 16.09 5.35 -0.66
CA ARG A 12 16.92 6.59 -0.63
C ARG A 12 18.40 6.32 -0.83
N ALA A 13 18.90 5.17 -0.39
CA ALA A 13 20.32 4.83 -0.53
C ALA A 13 20.68 4.33 -1.93
N HIS A 14 19.74 3.69 -2.65
CA HIS A 14 20.06 2.93 -3.86
C HIS A 14 19.29 3.35 -5.11
N TYR A 15 18.24 4.19 -5.02
CA TYR A 15 17.35 4.42 -6.15
C TYR A 15 16.67 5.80 -6.17
N TYR A 16 16.79 6.47 -7.32
CA TYR A 16 16.00 7.65 -7.61
C TYR A 16 15.64 7.70 -9.10
N HIS A 17 14.35 7.90 -9.39
CA HIS A 17 13.83 8.11 -10.73
C HIS A 17 13.18 9.49 -10.85
N ARG A 18 13.27 10.12 -12.03
CA ARG A 18 12.69 11.46 -12.27
C ARG A 18 11.21 11.53 -11.89
N ASP A 19 10.47 10.48 -12.18
CA ASP A 19 9.02 10.45 -11.96
C ASP A 19 8.62 10.32 -10.48
N MET A 20 9.59 10.08 -9.59
CA MET A 20 9.38 10.09 -8.13
C MET A 20 9.17 11.51 -7.58
N ARG A 21 9.55 12.57 -8.31
CA ARG A 21 9.31 13.99 -7.98
C ARG A 21 9.66 14.37 -6.53
N GLY A 22 10.76 13.82 -6.00
CA GLY A 22 11.23 14.05 -4.63
C GLY A 22 10.53 13.24 -3.53
N SER A 23 9.53 12.42 -3.88
CA SER A 23 8.86 11.50 -2.95
C SER A 23 9.51 10.12 -2.97
N TYR A 24 9.70 9.55 -1.79
CA TYR A 24 10.19 8.18 -1.61
C TYR A 24 9.12 7.24 -1.06
N SER A 25 7.86 7.68 -1.04
CA SER A 25 6.76 6.84 -0.60
C SER A 25 6.59 5.64 -1.53
N ILE A 26 6.10 4.52 -1.00
CA ILE A 26 5.83 3.31 -1.80
C ILE A 26 4.97 3.61 -3.04
N LYS A 27 4.00 4.54 -2.93
CA LYS A 27 3.15 4.95 -4.06
C LYS A 27 3.88 5.72 -5.17
N ALA A 28 4.96 6.41 -4.83
CA ALA A 28 5.79 7.12 -5.81
C ALA A 28 6.85 6.21 -6.45
N VAL A 29 7.33 5.22 -5.70
CA VAL A 29 8.41 4.31 -6.12
C VAL A 29 7.86 3.11 -6.89
N LEU A 30 6.78 2.50 -6.40
CA LEU A 30 6.22 1.25 -6.92
C LEU A 30 5.87 1.31 -8.41
N PRO A 31 5.25 2.38 -8.95
CA PRO A 31 4.95 2.44 -10.38
C PRO A 31 6.19 2.40 -11.28
N VAL A 32 7.35 2.79 -10.76
CA VAL A 32 8.60 2.78 -11.51
C VAL A 32 9.31 1.42 -11.37
N VAL A 33 9.32 0.84 -10.17
CA VAL A 33 10.08 -0.37 -9.85
C VAL A 33 9.32 -1.66 -10.17
N ALA A 34 8.00 -1.67 -9.96
CA ALA A 34 7.12 -2.81 -10.23
C ALA A 34 5.80 -2.32 -10.85
N PRO A 35 5.81 -1.88 -12.12
CA PRO A 35 4.64 -1.30 -12.79
C PRO A 35 3.46 -2.28 -12.95
N HIS A 36 3.70 -3.59 -12.74
CA HIS A 36 2.67 -4.62 -12.76
C HIS A 36 1.84 -4.67 -11.46
N LEU A 37 2.21 -3.90 -10.43
CA LEU A 37 1.46 -3.77 -9.19
C LEU A 37 0.84 -2.37 -9.09
N SER A 38 -0.47 -2.31 -8.88
CA SER A 38 -1.17 -1.04 -8.70
C SER A 38 -2.25 -1.10 -7.64
N TYR A 39 -2.23 -0.10 -6.75
CA TYR A 39 -3.31 0.12 -5.79
C TYR A 39 -4.61 0.56 -6.45
N SER A 40 -4.59 1.02 -7.71
CA SER A 40 -5.80 1.35 -8.47
C SER A 40 -6.70 0.14 -8.71
N ASP A 41 -6.12 -1.05 -8.72
CA ASP A 41 -6.79 -2.29 -9.10
C ASP A 41 -7.54 -2.91 -7.92
N LEU A 42 -7.33 -2.39 -6.71
CA LEU A 42 -8.06 -2.79 -5.52
C LEU A 42 -9.48 -2.21 -5.53
N GLU A 43 -10.45 -3.00 -5.08
CA GLU A 43 -11.81 -2.53 -4.84
C GLU A 43 -11.91 -1.90 -3.44
N GLY A 44 -12.47 -0.70 -3.33
CA GLY A 44 -12.65 0.01 -2.06
C GLY A 44 -11.36 0.61 -1.48
N VAL A 45 -10.60 -0.16 -0.70
CA VAL A 45 -9.42 0.34 0.04
C VAL A 45 -8.19 0.40 -0.87
N ARG A 46 -7.66 1.61 -1.11
CA ARG A 46 -6.53 1.85 -2.04
C ARG A 46 -5.40 2.69 -1.46
N ASP A 47 -5.57 3.19 -0.25
CA ASP A 47 -4.61 4.05 0.42
C ASP A 47 -4.72 3.95 1.93
N GLY A 48 -3.69 4.46 2.61
CA GLY A 48 -3.60 4.36 4.07
C GLY A 48 -4.68 5.14 4.82
N GLN A 49 -5.26 6.20 4.25
CA GLN A 49 -6.37 6.91 4.89
C GLN A 49 -7.67 6.11 4.74
N GLY A 50 -7.93 5.59 3.53
CA GLY A 50 -9.03 4.68 3.25
C GLY A 50 -8.97 3.42 4.11
N ALA A 51 -7.78 2.85 4.33
CA ALA A 51 -7.59 1.69 5.20
C ALA A 51 -7.94 2.00 6.67
N GLN A 52 -7.56 3.18 7.17
CA GLN A 52 -7.92 3.62 8.52
C GLN A 52 -9.44 3.80 8.68
N ILE A 53 -10.08 4.46 7.72
CA ILE A 53 -11.54 4.68 7.72
C ILE A 53 -12.28 3.33 7.65
N ALA A 54 -11.86 2.44 6.74
CA ALA A 54 -12.43 1.11 6.59
C ALA A 54 -12.28 0.26 7.85
N TYR A 55 -11.15 0.35 8.55
CA TYR A 55 -10.95 -0.33 9.81
C TYR A 55 -11.89 0.19 10.90
N LEU A 56 -12.00 1.51 11.06
CA LEU A 56 -12.92 2.12 12.02
C LEU A 56 -14.36 1.68 11.74
N GLU A 57 -14.79 1.73 10.48
CA GLU A 57 -16.10 1.26 10.06
C GLU A 57 -16.30 -0.23 10.38
N ALA A 58 -15.32 -1.10 10.09
CA ALA A 58 -15.43 -2.54 10.34
C ALA A 58 -15.63 -2.85 11.84
N THR A 59 -15.03 -2.05 12.73
CA THR A 59 -15.12 -2.21 14.19
C THR A 59 -16.35 -1.56 14.82
N ALA A 60 -17.10 -0.76 14.07
CA ALA A 60 -18.22 -0.02 14.63
C ALA A 60 -19.41 -0.95 14.96
N PRO A 61 -20.10 -0.76 16.10
CA PRO A 61 -21.22 -1.61 16.51
C PRO A 61 -22.35 -1.69 15.48
N GLU A 62 -22.64 -0.58 14.82
CA GLU A 62 -23.72 -0.39 13.84
C GLU A 62 -23.44 -1.06 12.48
N THR A 63 -22.20 -1.45 12.22
CA THR A 63 -21.81 -2.04 10.93
C THR A 63 -22.42 -3.42 10.77
N THR A 64 -23.07 -3.69 9.63
CA THR A 64 -23.69 -4.98 9.38
C THR A 64 -22.64 -6.09 9.18
N LEU A 65 -23.02 -7.35 9.42
CA LEU A 65 -22.12 -8.49 9.18
C LEU A 65 -21.65 -8.55 7.72
N GLN A 66 -22.55 -8.32 6.76
CA GLN A 66 -22.21 -8.29 5.34
C GLN A 66 -21.17 -7.21 5.03
N ARG A 67 -21.34 -6.01 5.60
CA ARG A 67 -20.40 -4.91 5.41
C ARG A 67 -19.04 -5.20 6.06
N ARG A 68 -19.01 -5.81 7.25
CA ARG A 68 -17.76 -6.27 7.89
C ARG A 68 -16.99 -7.25 7.02
N VAL A 69 -17.66 -8.23 6.42
CA VAL A 69 -17.03 -9.20 5.51
C VAL A 69 -16.44 -8.50 4.28
N GLN A 70 -17.18 -7.57 3.69
CA GLN A 70 -16.67 -6.78 2.56
C GLN A 70 -15.43 -5.98 2.95
N LEU A 71 -15.49 -5.22 4.04
CA LEU A 71 -14.37 -4.41 4.55
C LEU A 71 -13.15 -5.28 4.86
N HIS A 72 -13.36 -6.46 5.45
CA HIS A 72 -12.29 -7.42 5.71
C HIS A 72 -11.59 -7.86 4.41
N GLY A 73 -12.35 -8.20 3.36
CA GLY A 73 -11.77 -8.56 2.07
C GLY A 73 -10.97 -7.43 1.43
N GLN A 74 -11.49 -6.20 1.50
CA GLN A 74 -10.82 -5.01 0.96
C GLN A 74 -9.53 -4.69 1.73
N LEU A 75 -9.56 -4.72 3.07
CA LEU A 75 -8.40 -4.51 3.93
C LEU A 75 -7.34 -5.59 3.74
N SER A 76 -7.73 -6.87 3.66
CA SER A 76 -6.82 -7.98 3.41
C SER A 76 -6.11 -7.86 2.06
N SER A 77 -6.84 -7.46 1.00
CA SER A 77 -6.26 -7.23 -0.33
C SER A 77 -5.25 -6.08 -0.32
N TYR A 78 -5.59 -4.97 0.35
CA TYR A 78 -4.69 -3.83 0.53
C TYR A 78 -3.41 -4.22 1.29
N CYS A 79 -3.53 -4.91 2.44
CA CYS A 79 -2.39 -5.36 3.24
C CYS A 79 -1.51 -6.38 2.48
N GLY A 80 -2.12 -7.25 1.69
CA GLY A 80 -1.42 -8.20 0.83
C GLY A 80 -0.58 -7.46 -0.23
N LEU A 81 -1.15 -6.44 -0.87
CA LEU A 81 -0.44 -5.63 -1.85
C LEU A 81 0.69 -4.82 -1.21
N ASP A 82 0.49 -4.22 -0.03
CA ASP A 82 1.55 -3.53 0.72
C ASP A 82 2.75 -4.46 0.98
N THR A 83 2.48 -5.72 1.33
CA THR A 83 3.53 -6.73 1.57
C THR A 83 4.26 -7.11 0.29
N LEU A 84 3.52 -7.40 -0.78
CA LEU A 84 4.11 -7.78 -2.06
C LEU A 84 4.94 -6.64 -2.67
N ALA A 85 4.45 -5.40 -2.57
CA ALA A 85 5.15 -4.21 -3.01
C ALA A 85 6.51 -4.08 -2.31
N MET A 86 6.60 -4.33 -1.00
CA MET A 86 7.89 -4.32 -0.29
C MET A 86 8.84 -5.41 -0.76
N VAL A 87 8.34 -6.63 -1.01
CA VAL A 87 9.17 -7.74 -1.52
C VAL A 87 9.75 -7.41 -2.89
N GLU A 88 8.94 -6.86 -3.79
CA GLU A 88 9.40 -6.45 -5.12
C GLU A 88 10.41 -5.31 -5.05
N LEU A 89 10.22 -4.33 -4.16
CA LEU A 89 11.21 -3.28 -3.93
C LEU A 89 12.55 -3.84 -3.46
N VAL A 90 12.55 -4.79 -2.51
CA VAL A 90 13.79 -5.43 -2.05
C VAL A 90 14.46 -6.20 -3.19
N ARG A 91 13.70 -7.00 -3.95
CA ARG A 91 14.22 -7.75 -5.11
C ARG A 91 14.88 -6.85 -6.15
N ALA A 92 14.26 -5.71 -6.45
CA ALA A 92 14.77 -4.80 -7.46
C ALA A 92 15.97 -3.97 -6.99
N LEU A 93 16.08 -3.68 -5.69
CA LEU A 93 17.06 -2.72 -5.15
C LEU A 93 18.20 -3.36 -4.35
N SER A 94 18.12 -4.65 -4.03
CA SER A 94 19.17 -5.40 -3.32
C SER A 94 19.91 -6.40 -4.22
N ALA A 95 19.72 -6.29 -5.54
CA ALA A 95 20.44 -7.06 -6.55
C ALA A 95 21.81 -6.43 -6.89
#